data_AF-A0A7V9TIC2-F1
#
_entry.id   AF-A0A7V9TIC2-F1
#
_cell.length_a   1.000
_cell.length_b   1.000
_cell.length_c   1.000
_cell.angle_alpha   90.00
_cell.angle_beta   90.00
_cell.angle_gamma   90.00
#
_symmetry.space_group_name_H-M   'P 1'
#
loop_
_entity.id
_entity.type
_entity.pdbx_description
1 polymer ?
#
loop_
_entity_poly.entity_id
_entity_poly.type
_entity_poly.pdbx_seq_one_letter_code
_entity_poly.pdbx_strand_id
1 'polypeptide(L)'
;MATKEKEQKEGGKKEKGASRKKGGDRPQEAPKEHTGVGLAVVAPRLKTYYDETIRPKLQKQFGLANIHEIPKLTKIVLNVGAGEAVKQPKILDGIVAELELIAGQRPVRTRAKKSISNFGLRQGQEIGASVTLRGARMWEFLDRFIAVTIPRIRDFRGLGTRSFDGRGNYSLGLKEQVIFPEINYDQVDQVHGLDLTFVTSTNRDDIAFALLRELGMPFRGDDKPIVPLPHEMVS
;
A
#
# COMPACT_ATOMS: atom_id res chain seq x y z
N MET A 1 82.58 8.20 -33.29
CA MET A 1 82.43 9.66 -33.08
C MET A 1 81.50 9.83 -31.88
N ALA A 2 82.02 9.81 -30.66
CA ALA A 2 82.52 10.99 -29.93
C ALA A 2 81.39 12.02 -29.71
N THR A 3 80.64 11.89 -28.61
CA THR A 3 80.80 12.63 -27.32
C THR A 3 80.37 14.10 -27.46
N LYS A 4 79.45 14.65 -26.66
CA LYS A 4 79.52 14.91 -25.21
C LYS A 4 78.11 15.32 -24.73
N GLU A 5 77.58 14.75 -23.64
CA GLU A 5 77.76 15.19 -22.23
C GLU A 5 77.13 16.57 -21.98
N LYS A 6 76.39 16.87 -20.91
CA LYS A 6 76.25 16.40 -19.50
C LYS A 6 75.13 17.31 -18.91
N GLU A 7 74.48 17.14 -17.76
CA GLU A 7 74.59 16.38 -16.51
C GLU A 7 73.20 16.57 -15.83
N GLN A 8 72.52 15.56 -15.26
CA GLN A 8 72.60 15.09 -13.86
C GLN A 8 72.33 16.17 -12.79
N LYS A 9 71.75 15.93 -11.61
CA LYS A 9 71.13 14.78 -10.91
C LYS A 9 70.62 15.30 -9.56
N GLU A 10 69.67 14.55 -9.00
CA GLU A 10 69.50 14.19 -7.58
C GLU A 10 69.44 15.27 -6.46
N GLY A 11 68.43 15.10 -5.61
CA GLY A 11 68.72 14.99 -4.17
C GLY A 11 67.66 15.57 -3.23
N GLY A 12 67.22 14.75 -2.27
CA GLY A 12 67.04 15.24 -0.89
C GLY A 12 65.62 15.33 -0.34
N LYS A 13 65.33 14.44 0.61
CA LYS A 13 64.12 14.30 1.43
C LYS A 13 64.26 15.15 2.71
N LYS A 14 63.19 15.84 3.17
CA LYS A 14 62.65 15.92 4.57
C LYS A 14 62.13 17.31 5.02
N GLU A 15 60.84 17.30 5.38
CA GLU A 15 60.14 17.85 6.57
C GLU A 15 60.20 19.34 7.01
N LYS A 16 58.97 19.87 7.12
CA LYS A 16 58.35 20.70 8.18
C LYS A 16 58.64 22.21 8.24
N GLY A 17 57.56 22.98 8.11
CA GLY A 17 57.48 24.39 8.54
C GLY A 17 56.15 25.03 8.15
N ALA A 18 55.36 25.42 9.14
CA ALA A 18 53.98 25.89 9.05
C ALA A 18 53.77 27.19 8.25
N SER A 19 52.59 27.37 7.63
CA SER A 19 51.63 28.42 8.00
C SER A 19 50.40 28.41 7.09
N ARG A 20 49.24 28.19 7.71
CA ARG A 20 47.90 28.35 7.13
C ARG A 20 47.65 29.82 6.79
N LYS A 21 47.19 30.12 5.56
CA LYS A 21 46.39 31.33 5.29
C LYS A 21 45.17 31.03 4.41
N LYS A 22 44.04 30.96 5.12
CA LYS A 22 42.69 31.44 4.81
C LYS A 22 42.20 31.29 3.36
N GLY A 23 41.44 30.21 3.14
CA GLY A 23 40.40 30.19 2.11
C GLY A 23 39.29 31.19 2.47
N GLY A 24 38.89 31.99 1.48
CA GLY A 24 37.82 32.97 1.61
C GLY A 24 36.47 32.31 1.82
N ASP A 25 35.68 32.95 2.69
CA ASP A 25 34.28 32.63 2.99
C ASP A 25 33.45 32.60 1.72
N ARG A 26 32.90 31.41 1.41
CA ARG A 26 31.65 31.31 0.68
C ARG A 26 30.54 31.49 1.72
N PRO A 27 29.63 32.47 1.56
CA PRO A 27 28.48 32.58 2.45
C PRO A 27 27.74 31.24 2.47
N GLN A 28 27.60 30.67 3.66
CA GLN A 28 26.72 29.53 3.88
C GLN A 28 25.30 30.01 3.64
N GLU A 29 24.73 29.68 2.47
CA GLU A 29 23.29 29.77 2.27
C GLU A 29 22.63 28.90 3.34
N ALA A 30 21.86 29.56 4.22
CA ALA A 30 21.01 28.91 5.20
C ALA A 30 20.12 27.85 4.51
N PRO A 31 19.76 26.76 5.21
CA PRO A 31 18.85 25.76 4.65
C PRO A 31 17.56 26.48 4.26
N LYS A 32 17.27 26.53 2.97
CA LYS A 32 15.99 27.05 2.47
C LYS A 32 14.90 26.20 3.10
N GLU A 33 14.16 26.80 4.02
CA GLU A 33 12.96 26.22 4.60
C GLU A 33 12.08 25.72 3.45
N HIS A 34 11.87 24.41 3.38
CA HIS A 34 10.86 23.87 2.49
C HIS A 34 9.52 24.34 3.05
N THR A 35 8.98 25.42 2.49
CA THR A 35 7.59 25.85 2.66
C THR A 35 6.66 24.83 1.99
N GLY A 36 6.64 23.61 2.53
CA GLY A 36 5.49 22.73 2.44
C GLY A 36 4.56 23.17 3.55
N VAL A 37 3.57 23.97 3.17
CA VAL A 37 2.47 24.42 4.03
C VAL A 37 2.02 23.27 4.93
N GLY A 38 2.06 23.50 6.24
CA GLY A 38 1.56 22.59 7.26
C GLY A 38 0.06 22.41 7.15
N LEU A 39 -0.36 21.59 6.18
CA LEU A 39 -1.65 20.93 6.25
C LEU A 39 -1.51 19.88 7.35
N ALA A 40 -2.29 20.03 8.42
CA ALA A 40 -2.46 18.95 9.37
C ALA A 40 -2.87 17.71 8.57
N VAL A 41 -1.99 16.72 8.48
CA VAL A 41 -2.37 15.42 7.94
C VAL A 41 -3.35 14.85 8.94
N VAL A 42 -4.64 15.11 8.72
CA VAL A 42 -5.72 14.64 9.57
C VAL A 42 -5.57 13.12 9.64
N ALA A 43 -5.38 12.60 10.85
CA ALA A 43 -5.27 11.16 11.03
C ALA A 43 -6.55 10.51 10.45
N PRO A 44 -6.43 9.46 9.62
CA PRO A 44 -7.60 8.80 9.06
C PRO A 44 -8.58 8.43 10.17
N ARG A 45 -9.86 8.75 9.99
CA ARG A 45 -10.91 8.53 11.00
C ARG A 45 -10.89 7.11 11.58
N LEU A 46 -10.80 6.11 10.71
CA LEU A 46 -10.69 4.69 11.11
C LEU A 46 -9.43 4.37 11.93
N LYS A 47 -8.32 5.08 11.69
CA LYS A 47 -7.08 4.89 12.45
C LYS A 47 -7.26 5.40 13.88
N THR A 48 -7.83 6.59 14.05
CA THR A 48 -8.14 7.14 15.39
C THR A 48 -9.11 6.24 16.14
N TYR A 49 -10.18 5.78 15.47
CA TYR A 49 -11.14 4.83 16.04
C TYR A 49 -10.48 3.50 16.45
N TYR A 50 -9.54 3.00 15.64
CA TYR A 50 -8.76 1.81 15.98
C TYR A 50 -7.94 2.00 17.26
N ASP A 51 -7.19 3.10 17.36
CA ASP A 51 -6.29 3.36 18.48
C ASP A 51 -7.04 3.61 19.79
N GLU A 52 -8.18 4.32 19.74
CA GLU A 52 -8.94 4.74 20.92
C GLU A 52 -9.93 3.67 21.41
N THR A 53 -10.62 2.98 20.49
CA THR A 53 -11.77 2.12 20.83
C THR A 53 -11.49 0.65 20.59
N ILE A 54 -11.00 0.29 19.39
CA ILE A 54 -10.83 -1.12 19.00
C ILE A 54 -9.68 -1.76 19.77
N ARG A 55 -8.55 -1.05 19.88
CA ARG A 55 -7.35 -1.54 20.54
C ARG A 55 -7.59 -1.98 22.00
N PRO A 56 -8.20 -1.17 22.89
CA PRO A 56 -8.50 -1.61 24.25
C PRO A 56 -9.57 -2.70 24.30
N LYS A 57 -10.54 -2.70 23.36
CA LYS A 57 -11.59 -3.72 23.30
C LYS A 57 -11.00 -5.10 22.97
N LEU A 58 -10.13 -5.19 21.97
CA LEU A 58 -9.45 -6.43 21.60
C LEU A 58 -8.50 -6.91 22.69
N GLN A 59 -7.79 -6.00 23.36
CA GLN A 59 -6.92 -6.36 24.48
C GLN A 59 -7.72 -7.04 25.60
N LYS A 60 -8.88 -6.48 25.98
CA LYS A 60 -9.76 -7.04 27.01
C LYS A 60 -10.38 -8.37 26.57
N GLN A 61 -10.85 -8.45 25.32
CA GLN A 61 -11.51 -9.64 24.80
C GLN A 61 -10.59 -10.87 24.75
N PHE A 62 -9.32 -10.67 24.40
CA PHE A 62 -8.35 -11.76 24.26
C PHE A 62 -7.34 -11.86 25.41
N GLY A 63 -7.46 -11.01 26.44
CA GLY A 63 -6.60 -11.04 27.62
C GLY A 63 -5.12 -10.83 27.31
N LEU A 64 -4.79 -10.01 26.30
CA LEU A 64 -3.42 -9.85 25.81
C LEU A 64 -2.58 -9.05 26.82
N ALA A 65 -1.52 -9.68 27.33
CA ALA A 65 -0.63 -9.09 28.32
C ALA A 65 0.22 -7.96 27.71
N ASN A 66 0.60 -8.09 26.44
CA ASN A 66 1.46 -7.12 25.76
C ASN A 66 0.66 -6.23 24.79
N ILE A 67 0.87 -4.93 24.91
CA ILE A 67 0.29 -3.89 24.05
C ILE A 67 0.68 -4.07 22.57
N HIS A 68 1.82 -4.71 22.30
CA HIS A 68 2.31 -5.00 20.95
C HIS A 68 1.74 -6.30 20.34
N GLU A 69 1.11 -7.16 21.13
CA GLU A 69 0.43 -8.37 20.63
C GLU A 69 -0.94 -8.08 20.04
N ILE A 70 -1.48 -6.88 20.29
CA ILE A 70 -2.78 -6.46 19.79
C ILE A 70 -2.72 -6.46 18.25
N PRO A 71 -3.65 -7.18 17.58
CA PRO A 71 -3.64 -7.31 16.13
C PRO A 71 -3.84 -5.96 15.46
N LYS A 72 -3.07 -5.70 14.41
CA LYS A 72 -3.19 -4.52 13.56
C LYS A 72 -3.26 -4.91 12.09
N LEU A 73 -3.80 -4.02 11.27
CA LEU A 73 -3.73 -4.16 9.83
C LEU A 73 -2.35 -3.71 9.34
N THR A 74 -1.65 -4.59 8.64
CA THR A 74 -0.28 -4.37 8.17
C THR A 74 -0.26 -3.76 6.78
N LYS A 75 -1.08 -4.30 5.87
CA LYS A 75 -1.22 -3.83 4.49
C LYS A 75 -2.52 -4.35 3.89
N ILE A 76 -3.01 -3.65 2.89
CA ILE A 76 -4.05 -4.14 1.98
C ILE A 76 -3.42 -4.28 0.60
N VAL A 77 -3.60 -5.41 -0.06
CA VAL A 77 -3.13 -5.66 -1.42
C VAL A 77 -4.35 -5.75 -2.33
N LEU A 78 -4.34 -4.94 -3.37
CA LEU A 78 -5.30 -4.98 -4.47
C LEU A 78 -4.60 -5.64 -5.65
N ASN A 79 -5.20 -6.67 -6.23
CA ASN A 79 -4.62 -7.42 -7.32
C ASN A 79 -5.66 -7.72 -8.40
N VAL A 80 -5.34 -7.38 -9.65
CA VAL A 80 -6.14 -7.73 -10.82
C VAL A 80 -5.33 -8.64 -11.71
N GLY A 81 -5.87 -9.83 -11.98
CA GLY A 81 -5.36 -10.73 -13.00
C GLY A 81 -6.11 -10.55 -14.32
N ALA A 82 -5.41 -10.18 -15.37
CA ALA A 82 -5.98 -10.02 -16.71
C ALA A 82 -5.26 -10.94 -17.70
N GLY A 83 -5.69 -12.20 -17.76
CA GLY A 83 -5.14 -13.17 -18.71
C GLY A 83 -5.29 -12.75 -20.17
N GLU A 84 -6.29 -11.92 -20.47
CA GLU A 84 -6.56 -11.37 -21.81
C GLU A 84 -5.59 -10.25 -22.21
N ALA A 85 -4.96 -9.58 -21.23
CA ALA A 85 -3.98 -8.52 -21.47
C ALA A 85 -2.77 -8.98 -22.30
N VAL A 86 -2.47 -10.28 -22.29
CA VAL A 86 -1.39 -10.88 -23.08
C VAL A 86 -1.62 -10.68 -24.59
N LYS A 87 -2.88 -10.69 -25.01
CA LYS A 87 -3.27 -10.48 -26.41
C LYS A 87 -3.49 -9.00 -26.71
N GLN A 88 -4.01 -8.24 -25.74
CA GLN A 88 -4.35 -6.83 -25.88
C GLN A 88 -3.76 -6.00 -24.72
N PRO A 89 -2.57 -5.40 -24.91
CA PRO A 89 -1.91 -4.61 -23.86
C PRO A 89 -2.74 -3.42 -23.38
N LYS A 90 -3.63 -2.88 -24.23
CA LYS A 90 -4.50 -1.73 -23.90
C LYS A 90 -5.42 -2.01 -22.71
N ILE A 91 -5.90 -3.25 -22.54
CA ILE A 91 -6.74 -3.63 -21.40
C ILE A 91 -5.97 -3.44 -20.09
N LEU A 92 -4.68 -3.77 -20.08
CA LEU A 92 -3.82 -3.61 -18.91
C LEU A 92 -3.56 -2.13 -18.58
N ASP A 93 -3.45 -1.29 -19.60
CA ASP A 93 -3.33 0.17 -19.41
C ASP A 93 -4.60 0.74 -18.73
N GLY A 94 -5.79 0.29 -19.14
CA GLY A 94 -7.06 0.63 -18.51
C GLY A 94 -7.12 0.19 -17.04
N ILE A 95 -6.82 -1.08 -16.76
CA ILE A 95 -6.79 -1.63 -15.39
C ILE A 95 -5.83 -0.83 -14.50
N VAL A 96 -4.66 -0.46 -15.03
CA VAL A 96 -3.66 0.33 -14.29
C VAL A 96 -4.22 1.71 -13.93
N ALA A 97 -4.90 2.38 -14.86
CA ALA A 97 -5.52 3.68 -14.60
C ALA A 97 -6.66 3.58 -13.58
N GLU A 98 -7.52 2.57 -13.69
CA GLU A 98 -8.63 2.32 -12.76
C GLU A 98 -8.13 2.02 -11.34
N LEU A 99 -7.11 1.16 -11.20
CA LEU A 99 -6.48 0.88 -9.91
C LEU A 99 -5.80 2.10 -9.31
N GLU A 100 -5.20 2.96 -10.14
CA GLU A 100 -4.59 4.21 -9.68
C GLU A 100 -5.64 5.16 -9.11
N LEU A 101 -6.81 5.27 -9.75
CA LEU A 101 -7.95 6.06 -9.25
C LEU A 101 -8.49 5.52 -7.93
N ILE A 102 -8.70 4.19 -7.83
CA ILE A 102 -9.22 3.55 -6.61
C ILE A 102 -8.24 3.73 -5.44
N ALA A 103 -6.96 3.41 -5.67
CA ALA A 103 -5.94 3.33 -4.63
C ALA A 103 -5.25 4.68 -4.33
N GLY A 104 -5.35 5.67 -5.22
CA GLY A 104 -4.59 6.91 -5.15
C GLY A 104 -3.07 6.68 -5.23
N GLN A 105 -2.67 5.55 -5.82
CA GLN A 105 -1.27 5.11 -5.88
C GLN A 105 -1.06 4.33 -7.17
N ARG A 106 -0.01 4.69 -7.90
CA ARG A 106 0.36 4.02 -9.15
C ARG A 106 0.60 2.52 -8.92
N PRO A 107 -0.14 1.62 -9.60
CA PRO A 107 0.01 0.19 -9.44
C PRO A 107 1.24 -0.33 -10.19
N VAL A 108 1.74 -1.48 -9.76
CA VAL A 108 2.85 -2.20 -10.37
C VAL A 108 2.30 -3.24 -11.33
N ARG A 109 2.76 -3.22 -12.59
CA ARG A 109 2.46 -4.24 -13.59
C ARG A 109 3.13 -5.56 -13.22
N THR A 110 2.36 -6.62 -13.11
CA THR A 110 2.86 -7.95 -12.73
C THR A 110 3.26 -8.73 -13.97
N ARG A 111 4.44 -9.34 -13.92
CA ARG A 111 5.03 -10.08 -15.04
C ARG A 111 5.05 -11.59 -14.77
N ALA A 112 4.90 -12.37 -15.84
CA ALA A 112 4.99 -13.82 -15.82
C ALA A 112 6.39 -14.26 -15.34
N LYS A 113 6.45 -15.09 -14.29
CA LYS A 113 7.72 -15.69 -13.83
C LYS A 113 8.16 -16.88 -14.68
N LYS A 114 7.21 -17.62 -15.24
CA LYS A 114 7.44 -18.85 -16.02
C LYS A 114 6.60 -18.81 -17.29
N SER A 115 7.11 -19.45 -18.34
CA SER A 115 6.34 -19.71 -19.56
C SER A 115 5.45 -20.92 -19.35
N ILE A 116 4.17 -20.80 -19.69
CA ILE A 116 3.19 -21.90 -19.58
C ILE A 116 2.34 -21.92 -20.85
N SER A 117 2.54 -22.96 -21.66
CA SER A 117 1.91 -23.09 -22.99
C SER A 117 0.38 -23.15 -22.92
N ASN A 118 -0.19 -23.79 -21.89
CA ASN A 118 -1.65 -23.90 -21.72
C ASN A 118 -2.35 -22.54 -21.58
N PHE A 119 -1.66 -21.54 -21.04
CA PHE A 119 -2.18 -20.17 -20.89
C PHE A 119 -1.67 -19.22 -22.00
N GLY A 120 -0.88 -19.72 -22.95
CA GLY A 120 -0.25 -18.89 -24.00
C GLY A 120 0.77 -17.88 -23.45
N LEU A 121 1.29 -18.11 -22.25
CA LEU A 121 2.14 -17.17 -21.53
C LEU A 121 3.63 -17.43 -21.77
N ARG A 122 4.38 -16.35 -22.00
CA ARG A 122 5.85 -16.33 -22.03
C ARG A 122 6.39 -15.58 -20.83
N GLN A 123 7.53 -16.02 -20.31
CA GLN A 123 8.24 -15.36 -19.23
C GLN A 123 8.49 -13.87 -19.55
N GLY A 124 8.23 -13.00 -18.57
CA GLY A 124 8.41 -11.55 -18.69
C GLY A 124 7.21 -10.80 -19.27
N GLN A 125 6.20 -11.48 -19.80
CA GLN A 125 4.97 -10.82 -20.28
C GLN A 125 4.16 -10.24 -19.12
N GLU A 126 3.53 -9.09 -19.36
CA GLU A 126 2.63 -8.44 -18.39
C GLU A 126 1.28 -9.17 -18.38
N ILE A 127 0.81 -9.56 -17.19
CA ILE A 127 -0.42 -10.36 -17.01
C ILE A 127 -1.45 -9.61 -16.15
N GLY A 128 -1.02 -8.63 -15.37
CA GLY A 128 -1.94 -7.92 -14.49
C GLY A 128 -1.30 -6.73 -13.81
N ALA A 129 -1.99 -6.24 -12.80
CA ALA A 129 -1.56 -5.09 -12.02
C ALA A 129 -1.87 -5.32 -10.53
N SER A 130 -0.98 -4.84 -9.68
CA SER A 130 -1.13 -4.95 -8.23
C SER A 130 -0.71 -3.66 -7.54
N VAL A 131 -1.40 -3.30 -6.46
CA VAL A 131 -1.02 -2.17 -5.62
C VAL A 131 -1.10 -2.59 -4.15
N THR A 132 -0.09 -2.20 -3.39
CA THR A 132 -0.03 -2.44 -1.94
C THR A 132 -0.21 -1.12 -1.22
N LEU A 133 -1.26 -1.03 -0.43
CA LEU A 133 -1.58 0.11 0.42
C LEU A 133 -1.07 -0.14 1.84
N ARG A 134 -0.43 0.89 2.41
CA ARG A 134 0.08 0.93 3.79
C ARG A 134 -0.13 2.33 4.38
N GLY A 135 -0.09 2.44 5.71
CA GLY A 135 -0.19 3.73 6.39
C GLY A 135 -1.54 4.40 6.17
N ALA A 136 -1.55 5.72 5.94
CA ALA A 136 -2.79 6.49 5.83
C ALA A 136 -3.70 6.03 4.67
N ARG A 137 -3.14 5.84 3.46
CA ARG A 137 -3.89 5.39 2.28
C ARG A 137 -4.63 4.06 2.49
N MET A 138 -4.05 3.16 3.29
CA MET A 138 -4.69 1.89 3.64
C MET A 138 -5.96 2.09 4.47
N TRP A 139 -5.89 2.96 5.49
CA TRP A 139 -7.02 3.26 6.36
C TRP A 139 -8.12 4.02 5.62
N GLU A 140 -7.77 4.97 4.76
CA GLU A 140 -8.73 5.70 3.93
C GLU A 140 -9.40 4.80 2.88
N PHE A 141 -8.63 3.91 2.25
CA PHE A 141 -9.20 2.90 1.35
C PHE A 141 -10.17 1.99 2.09
N LEU A 142 -9.81 1.50 3.27
CA LEU A 142 -10.69 0.66 4.08
C LEU A 142 -12.00 1.39 4.46
N ASP A 143 -11.92 2.68 4.82
CA ASP A 143 -13.09 3.48 5.18
C ASP A 143 -14.04 3.62 4.00
N ARG A 144 -13.51 4.04 2.83
CA ARG A 144 -14.28 4.14 1.59
C ARG A 144 -14.87 2.80 1.19
N PHE A 145 -14.09 1.73 1.33
CA PHE A 145 -14.52 0.38 0.98
C PHE A 145 -15.73 -0.06 1.81
N ILE A 146 -15.66 0.08 3.14
CA ILE A 146 -16.73 -0.33 4.04
C ILE A 146 -17.97 0.56 3.87
N ALA A 147 -17.79 1.89 3.88
CA ALA A 147 -18.90 2.84 3.92
C ALA A 147 -19.59 3.01 2.56
N VAL A 148 -18.85 2.92 1.45
CA VAL A 148 -19.37 3.28 0.12
C VAL A 148 -19.37 2.09 -0.84
N THR A 149 -18.27 1.33 -0.91
CA THR A 149 -18.12 0.28 -1.92
C THR A 149 -18.94 -0.97 -1.61
N ILE A 150 -18.92 -1.47 -0.36
CA ILE A 150 -19.64 -2.70 0.01
C ILE A 150 -21.16 -2.60 -0.22
N PRO A 151 -21.86 -1.52 0.18
CA PRO A 151 -23.30 -1.38 -0.08
C PRO A 151 -23.67 -1.38 -1.56
N ARG A 152 -22.73 -1.05 -2.46
CA ARG A 152 -22.93 -1.05 -3.91
C ARG A 152 -22.77 -2.42 -4.56
N ILE A 153 -22.32 -3.43 -3.81
CA ILE A 153 -22.20 -4.79 -4.33
C ILE A 153 -23.60 -5.34 -4.61
N ARG A 154 -23.84 -5.76 -5.86
CA ARG A 154 -25.09 -6.41 -6.27
C ARG A 154 -25.33 -7.70 -5.46
N ASP A 155 -26.54 -7.86 -4.94
CA ASP A 155 -26.96 -8.99 -4.10
C ASP A 155 -26.06 -9.24 -2.88
N PHE A 156 -25.62 -8.16 -2.22
CA PHE A 156 -24.78 -8.26 -1.03
C PHE A 156 -25.53 -8.92 0.13
N ARG A 157 -25.03 -10.08 0.57
CA ARG A 157 -25.59 -10.87 1.69
C ARG A 157 -24.64 -10.94 2.89
N GLY A 158 -23.65 -10.05 2.96
CA GLY A 158 -22.54 -10.15 3.90
C GLY A 158 -21.33 -10.91 3.33
N LEU A 159 -20.16 -10.56 3.84
CA LEU A 159 -18.88 -11.19 3.53
C LEU A 159 -18.80 -12.60 4.13
N GLY A 160 -18.20 -13.53 3.40
CA GLY A 160 -17.99 -14.89 3.88
C GLY A 160 -16.95 -14.93 5.00
N THR A 161 -17.23 -15.68 6.06
CA THR A 161 -16.29 -15.96 7.17
C THR A 161 -15.30 -17.08 6.86
N ARG A 162 -15.46 -17.77 5.72
CA ARG A 162 -14.59 -18.87 5.29
C ARG A 162 -13.35 -18.42 4.50
N SER A 163 -13.23 -17.14 4.18
CA SER A 163 -12.15 -16.63 3.33
C SER A 163 -10.88 -16.23 4.09
N PHE A 164 -10.73 -16.72 5.32
CA PHE A 164 -9.48 -16.62 6.09
C PHE A 164 -8.53 -17.75 5.68
N ASP A 165 -7.23 -17.47 5.76
CA ASP A 165 -6.17 -18.38 5.30
C ASP A 165 -5.59 -19.29 6.39
N GLY A 166 -6.18 -19.33 7.59
CA GLY A 166 -5.64 -20.06 8.75
C GLY A 166 -4.49 -19.35 9.46
N ARG A 167 -4.06 -18.19 8.97
CA ARG A 167 -2.93 -17.41 9.49
C ARG A 167 -3.30 -15.95 9.73
N GLY A 168 -4.60 -15.66 9.92
CA GLY A 168 -5.08 -14.32 10.24
C GLY A 168 -5.16 -13.36 9.06
N ASN A 169 -4.99 -13.82 7.80
CA ASN A 169 -5.21 -12.97 6.63
C ASN A 169 -6.57 -13.25 6.01
N TYR A 170 -7.20 -12.20 5.49
CA TYR A 170 -8.51 -12.29 4.87
C TYR A 170 -8.42 -11.93 3.40
N SER A 171 -8.99 -12.76 2.52
CA SER A 171 -9.05 -12.48 1.08
C SER A 171 -10.49 -12.41 0.59
N LEU A 172 -10.77 -11.44 -0.28
CA LEU A 172 -12.08 -11.23 -0.89
C LEU A 172 -11.91 -11.02 -2.39
N GLY A 173 -12.63 -11.81 -3.18
CA GLY A 173 -12.77 -11.59 -4.62
C GLY A 173 -14.00 -10.74 -4.92
N LEU A 174 -13.80 -9.63 -5.62
CA LEU A 174 -14.84 -8.79 -6.19
C LEU A 174 -15.00 -9.15 -7.66
N LYS A 175 -16.24 -9.34 -8.11
CA LYS A 175 -16.51 -9.76 -9.49
C LYS A 175 -16.46 -8.62 -10.49
N GLU A 176 -16.79 -7.41 -10.04
CA GLU A 176 -16.99 -6.25 -10.89
C GLU A 176 -16.33 -5.04 -10.22
N GLN A 177 -15.53 -4.28 -10.96
CA GLN A 177 -14.85 -3.09 -10.45
C GLN A 177 -15.74 -1.83 -10.44
N VAL A 178 -16.88 -1.86 -11.13
CA VAL A 178 -17.84 -0.73 -11.21
C VAL A 178 -18.50 -0.38 -9.86
N ILE A 179 -18.28 -1.20 -8.82
CA ILE A 179 -18.76 -0.91 -7.45
C ILE A 179 -18.03 0.26 -6.80
N PHE A 180 -16.84 0.61 -7.30
CA PHE A 180 -16.06 1.74 -6.81
C PHE A 180 -16.63 3.05 -7.38
N PRO A 181 -16.98 4.04 -6.54
CA PRO A 181 -17.51 5.32 -7.01
C PRO A 181 -16.52 6.12 -7.87
N GLU A 182 -15.23 5.83 -7.78
CA GLU A 182 -14.17 6.47 -8.56
C GLU A 182 -14.17 6.04 -10.03
N ILE A 183 -14.80 4.91 -10.36
CA ILE A 183 -14.84 4.37 -11.71
C ILE A 183 -16.03 4.93 -12.47
N ASN A 184 -15.77 5.55 -13.63
CA ASN A 184 -16.81 5.98 -14.54
C ASN A 184 -17.22 4.84 -15.47
N TYR A 185 -18.48 4.41 -15.36
CA TYR A 185 -19.05 3.32 -16.17
C TYR A 185 -18.88 3.53 -17.67
N ASP A 186 -18.99 4.78 -18.16
CA ASP A 186 -18.91 5.08 -19.59
C ASP A 186 -17.50 4.92 -20.17
N GLN A 187 -16.48 4.89 -19.32
CA GLN A 187 -15.07 4.75 -19.71
C GLN A 187 -14.55 3.32 -19.55
N VAL A 188 -15.37 2.40 -19.05
CA VAL A 188 -14.97 1.00 -18.84
C VAL A 188 -15.12 0.22 -20.15
N ASP A 189 -13.99 -0.15 -20.75
CA ASP A 189 -13.97 -1.00 -21.94
C ASP A 189 -14.43 -2.44 -21.63
N GLN A 190 -14.01 -2.99 -20.48
CA GLN A 190 -14.30 -4.35 -20.08
C GLN A 190 -14.45 -4.48 -18.56
N VAL A 191 -15.50 -5.16 -18.12
CA VAL A 191 -15.70 -5.48 -16.70
C VAL A 191 -14.74 -6.59 -16.29
N HIS A 192 -13.99 -6.37 -15.21
CA HIS A 192 -13.08 -7.34 -14.64
C HIS A 192 -13.22 -7.41 -13.11
N GLY A 193 -12.77 -8.54 -12.56
CA GLY A 193 -12.71 -8.72 -11.12
C GLY A 193 -11.52 -8.01 -10.47
N LEU A 194 -11.54 -7.99 -9.14
CA LEU A 194 -10.45 -7.50 -8.30
C LEU A 194 -10.34 -8.39 -7.06
N ASP A 195 -9.14 -8.82 -6.73
CA ASP A 195 -8.86 -9.49 -5.46
C ASP A 195 -8.32 -8.50 -4.43
N LEU A 196 -8.92 -8.53 -3.25
CA LEU A 196 -8.51 -7.76 -2.07
C LEU A 196 -7.95 -8.71 -1.01
N THR A 197 -6.73 -8.49 -0.58
CA THR A 197 -6.12 -9.23 0.54
C THR A 197 -5.79 -8.29 1.68
N PHE A 198 -6.43 -8.51 2.82
CA PHE A 198 -6.20 -7.82 4.08
C PHE A 198 -5.20 -8.62 4.90
N VAL A 199 -4.01 -8.06 5.11
CA VAL A 199 -2.95 -8.71 5.88
C VAL A 199 -2.92 -8.11 7.27
N THR A 200 -3.16 -8.94 8.28
CA THR A 200 -3.09 -8.53 9.69
C THR A 200 -1.74 -8.92 10.29
N SER A 201 -1.49 -8.56 11.55
CA SER A 201 -0.28 -8.94 12.28
C SER A 201 -0.45 -10.21 13.12
N THR A 202 -1.65 -10.79 13.19
CA THR A 202 -1.92 -12.00 13.96
C THR A 202 -1.76 -13.25 13.10
N ASN A 203 -1.46 -14.37 13.73
CA ASN A 203 -1.39 -15.70 13.09
C ASN A 203 -2.67 -16.52 13.32
N ARG A 204 -3.69 -15.94 13.95
CA ARG A 204 -4.94 -16.63 14.29
C ARG A 204 -6.15 -15.96 13.64
N ASP A 205 -7.01 -16.78 13.05
CA ASP A 205 -8.20 -16.32 12.31
C ASP A 205 -9.27 -15.73 13.21
N ASP A 206 -9.41 -16.23 14.44
CA ASP A 206 -10.40 -15.74 15.42
C ASP A 206 -10.13 -14.28 15.81
N ILE A 207 -8.86 -13.96 16.08
CA ILE A 207 -8.40 -12.61 16.41
C ILE A 207 -8.50 -11.69 15.18
N ALA A 208 -8.16 -12.19 13.99
CA ALA A 208 -8.26 -11.42 12.75
C ALA A 208 -9.71 -11.10 12.38
N PHE A 209 -10.60 -12.07 12.57
CA PHE A 209 -12.04 -11.91 12.38
C PHE A 209 -12.61 -10.86 13.32
N ALA A 210 -12.27 -10.93 14.62
CA ALA A 210 -12.68 -9.92 15.60
C ALA A 210 -12.19 -8.52 15.21
N LEU A 211 -10.92 -8.38 14.80
CA LEU A 211 -10.38 -7.10 14.33
C LEU A 211 -11.17 -6.53 13.14
N LEU A 212 -11.38 -7.33 12.09
CA LEU A 212 -12.10 -6.87 10.89
C LEU A 212 -13.56 -6.54 11.18
N ARG A 213 -14.21 -7.30 12.07
CA ARG A 213 -15.59 -7.06 12.51
C ARG A 213 -15.70 -5.74 13.26
N GLU A 214 -14.80 -5.47 14.20
CA GLU A 214 -14.77 -4.21 14.96
C GLU A 214 -14.44 -2.99 14.07
N LEU A 215 -13.68 -3.21 13.00
CA LEU A 215 -13.43 -2.20 11.96
C LEU A 215 -14.66 -1.92 11.08
N GLY A 216 -15.75 -2.68 11.23
CA GLY A 216 -17.00 -2.46 10.52
C GLY A 216 -17.21 -3.34 9.29
N MET A 217 -16.40 -4.39 9.07
CA MET A 217 -16.59 -5.31 7.95
C MET A 217 -17.89 -6.11 8.12
N PRO A 218 -18.85 -6.02 7.19
CA PRO A 218 -20.14 -6.68 7.32
C PRO A 218 -20.04 -8.15 6.91
N PHE A 219 -19.88 -9.05 7.88
CA PHE A 219 -19.86 -10.50 7.67
C PHE A 219 -21.27 -11.10 7.65
N ARG A 220 -21.44 -12.21 6.93
CA ARG A 220 -22.71 -12.90 6.79
C ARG A 220 -23.07 -13.68 8.06
N GLY A 221 -24.22 -13.35 8.66
CA GLY A 221 -24.80 -14.10 9.77
C GLY A 221 -24.79 -13.41 11.15
N ASP A 222 -24.35 -12.16 11.24
CA ASP A 222 -24.38 -11.37 12.49
C ASP A 222 -24.57 -9.87 12.20
N ASP A 223 -25.10 -9.15 13.19
CA ASP A 223 -25.62 -7.77 13.14
C ASP A 223 -24.68 -6.67 12.61
N LYS A 224 -25.34 -5.61 12.15
CA LYS A 224 -24.94 -4.35 11.50
C LYS A 224 -23.54 -3.79 11.86
N PRO A 225 -22.91 -3.02 10.94
CA PRO A 225 -21.64 -2.33 11.20
C PRO A 225 -21.74 -1.38 12.41
N ILE A 226 -20.77 -1.46 13.33
CA ILE A 226 -20.65 -0.61 14.55
C ILE A 226 -19.96 0.73 14.23
N VAL A 227 -19.86 1.11 12.96
CA VAL A 227 -19.20 2.37 12.59
C VAL A 227 -20.20 3.51 12.80
N PRO A 228 -20.00 4.43 13.78
CA PRO A 228 -20.85 5.59 13.90
C PRO A 228 -20.72 6.43 12.64
N LEU A 229 -21.87 6.78 12.07
CA LEU A 229 -21.95 7.61 10.88
C LEU A 229 -21.60 9.07 11.24
N PRO A 230 -21.11 9.89 10.28
CA PRO A 230 -20.65 11.25 10.56
C PRO A 230 -21.67 12.17 11.28
N HIS A 231 -22.96 11.88 11.18
CA HIS A 231 -24.04 12.65 11.80
C HIS A 231 -24.30 12.29 13.28
N GLU A 232 -23.75 11.20 13.80
CA GLU A 232 -23.94 10.78 15.20
C GLU A 232 -22.85 11.32 16.15
N MET A 233 -21.88 12.08 15.65
CA MET A 233 -20.83 12.71 16.46
C MET A 233 -21.19 14.13 16.93
N VAL A 234 -22.37 14.64 16.57
CA VAL A 234 -22.86 15.96 17.00
C VAL A 234 -24.23 15.80 17.63
N SER A 235 -24.26 15.36 18.88
CA SER A 235 -25.37 15.48 19.83
C SER A 235 -24.83 15.36 21.24
#